data_AF-A0A7V8D9K6-F1
#
_entry.id   AF-A0A7V8D9K6-F1
#
_cell.length_a   1.000
_cell.length_b   1.000
_cell.length_c   1.000
_cell.angle_alpha   90.00
_cell.angle_beta   90.00
_cell.angle_gamma   90.00
#
_symmetry.space_group_name_H-M   'P 1'
#
loop_
_entity.id
_entity.type
_entity.pdbx_description
1 polymer ?
#
loop_
_entity_poly.entity_id
_entity_poly.type
_entity_poly.pdbx_seq_one_letter_code
_entity_poly.pdbx_strand_id
1 'polypeptide(L)'
;QLLTDATSVFDDSLSQGDNIEVAAQKAGFQVAKIANVTMQGADLATGQPIAALASATQPLRDAFELSAGDNTDLVNAGQDGYIAIRADNIHAAAPVPLAQVRADIVREWTRRETANRLKARAEVILADAKATSLEAAGAKHHLPVVRAPQPLARGQGSSELSQAIFTAKKGDIITGPVANGVEYAVVRVDNIIRDDETKAPERLAQAEEQVRQSFQEDIVETIERIARNRSRARIYNDRMRKAFGDDVEEGQPNLVGSQKSK
;
A
#
# COMPACT_ATOMS: atom_id res chain seq x y z
N GLN A 1 -1.78 36.61 29.46
CA GLN A 1 -2.09 38.02 29.19
C GLN A 1 -1.42 38.46 27.91
N LEU A 2 -0.08 38.49 27.81
CA LEU A 2 0.63 38.84 26.57
C LEU A 2 0.19 38.09 25.29
N LEU A 3 -0.12 36.79 25.38
CA LEU A 3 -0.61 36.01 24.23
C LEU A 3 -2.04 36.36 23.80
N THR A 4 -2.91 36.70 24.74
CA THR A 4 -4.29 37.12 24.45
C THR A 4 -4.31 38.50 23.79
N ASP A 5 -3.39 39.37 24.23
CA ASP A 5 -3.22 40.71 23.66
C ASP A 5 -2.68 40.65 22.23
N ALA A 6 -1.74 39.74 21.94
CA ALA A 6 -1.20 39.55 20.59
C ALA A 6 -2.24 39.06 19.57
N THR A 7 -3.12 38.12 19.97
CA THR A 7 -4.23 37.67 19.13
C THR A 7 -5.22 38.82 18.84
N SER A 8 -5.59 39.59 19.85
CA SER A 8 -6.49 40.75 19.67
C SER A 8 -5.89 41.78 18.71
N VAL A 9 -4.60 42.09 18.84
CA VAL A 9 -3.92 43.05 17.96
C VAL A 9 -3.88 42.56 16.51
N PHE A 10 -3.70 41.25 16.31
CA PHE A 10 -3.71 40.64 14.98
C PHE A 10 -5.09 40.73 14.34
N ASP A 11 -6.13 40.31 15.04
CA ASP A 11 -7.52 40.32 14.56
C ASP A 11 -8.01 41.76 14.30
N ASP A 12 -7.67 42.70 15.18
CA ASP A 12 -8.01 44.12 15.01
C ASP A 12 -7.34 44.72 13.76
N SER A 13 -6.10 44.33 13.47
CA SER A 13 -5.36 44.81 12.30
C SER A 13 -5.97 44.26 11.00
N LEU A 14 -6.34 42.98 10.97
CA LEU A 14 -7.06 42.39 9.83
C LEU A 14 -8.44 43.04 9.63
N SER A 15 -9.14 43.33 10.73
CA SER A 15 -10.44 44.02 10.73
C SER A 15 -10.38 45.44 10.15
N GLN A 16 -9.22 46.09 10.28
CA GLN A 16 -8.94 47.42 9.72
C GLN A 16 -8.56 47.38 8.23
N GLY A 17 -8.42 46.19 7.65
CA GLY A 17 -8.04 45.98 6.26
C GLY A 17 -6.52 45.93 6.03
N ASP A 18 -5.72 45.80 7.08
CA ASP A 18 -4.28 45.54 6.92
C ASP A 18 -4.04 44.14 6.37
N ASN A 19 -2.93 43.94 5.67
CA ASN A 19 -2.51 42.60 5.24
C ASN A 19 -1.88 41.81 6.39
N ILE A 20 -1.79 40.48 6.21
CA ILE A 20 -1.29 39.56 7.24
C ILE A 20 0.12 39.90 7.73
N GLU A 21 0.99 40.47 6.88
CA GLU A 21 2.35 40.85 7.28
C GLU A 21 2.35 42.03 8.25
N VAL A 22 1.51 43.03 7.99
CA VAL A 22 1.36 44.19 8.88
C VAL A 22 0.72 43.77 10.19
N ALA A 23 -0.32 42.94 10.14
CA ALA A 23 -0.97 42.38 11.32
C ALA A 23 0.01 41.54 12.17
N ALA A 24 0.81 40.68 11.52
CA ALA A 24 1.82 39.86 12.17
C ALA A 24 2.92 40.71 12.83
N GLN A 25 3.42 41.74 12.15
CA GLN A 25 4.42 42.64 12.71
C GLN A 25 3.90 43.41 13.93
N LYS A 26 2.65 43.90 13.88
CA LYS A 26 2.01 44.60 15.02
C LYS A 26 1.80 43.69 16.22
N ALA A 27 1.44 42.42 15.97
CA ALA A 27 1.22 41.41 17.01
C ALA A 27 2.52 40.72 17.50
N GLY A 28 3.66 41.00 16.86
CA GLY A 28 4.96 40.41 17.22
C GLY A 28 5.16 38.97 16.70
N PHE A 29 4.37 38.52 15.73
CA PHE A 29 4.54 37.23 15.08
C PHE A 29 5.70 37.24 14.07
N GLN A 30 6.34 36.08 13.90
CA GLN A 30 7.36 35.88 12.85
C GLN A 30 6.68 35.55 11.52
N VAL A 31 7.11 36.22 10.45
CA VAL A 31 6.61 35.98 9.09
C VAL A 31 7.65 35.19 8.31
N ALA A 32 7.26 34.02 7.80
CA ALA A 32 8.08 33.20 6.91
C ALA A 32 7.36 32.97 5.58
N LYS A 33 8.03 33.27 4.46
CA LYS A 33 7.51 32.99 3.12
C LYS A 33 8.12 31.70 2.59
N ILE A 34 7.26 30.73 2.32
CA ILE A 34 7.65 29.39 1.86
C ILE A 34 7.05 29.16 0.47
N ALA A 35 7.87 28.81 -0.51
CA ALA A 35 7.42 28.53 -1.87
C ALA A 35 7.22 27.03 -2.08
N ASN A 36 6.41 26.66 -3.08
CA ASN A 36 6.27 25.28 -3.56
C ASN A 36 5.86 24.27 -2.47
N VAL A 37 4.94 24.64 -1.59
CA VAL A 37 4.46 23.74 -0.53
C VAL A 37 3.37 22.81 -1.08
N THR A 38 3.37 21.55 -0.68
CA THR A 38 2.28 20.58 -0.91
C THR A 38 1.33 20.53 0.27
N MET A 39 0.11 19.98 0.08
CA MET A 39 -0.89 19.83 1.15
C MET A 39 -0.38 18.99 2.34
N GLN A 40 0.66 18.19 2.14
CA GLN A 40 1.31 17.38 3.18
C GLN A 40 2.41 18.14 3.94
N GLY A 41 2.64 19.42 3.63
CA GLY A 41 3.71 20.21 4.24
C GLY A 41 5.10 19.85 3.73
N ALA A 42 5.19 19.33 2.51
CA ALA A 42 6.46 19.00 1.86
C ALA A 42 6.76 19.96 0.72
N ASP A 43 8.03 20.10 0.37
CA ASP A 43 8.46 20.85 -0.80
C ASP A 43 8.13 20.07 -2.08
N LEU A 44 7.51 20.74 -3.06
CA LEU A 44 7.03 20.13 -4.31
C LEU A 44 8.17 19.65 -5.22
N ALA A 45 9.36 20.28 -5.14
CA ALA A 45 10.48 19.93 -6.00
C ALA A 45 11.28 18.74 -5.46
N THR A 46 11.41 18.64 -4.13
CA THR A 46 12.25 17.63 -3.45
C THR A 46 11.45 16.52 -2.77
N GLY A 47 10.16 16.73 -2.52
CA GLY A 47 9.31 15.84 -1.74
C GLY A 47 9.65 15.79 -0.25
N GLN A 48 10.54 16.68 0.24
CA GLN A 48 11.00 16.66 1.62
C GLN A 48 10.06 17.44 2.55
N PRO A 49 9.82 16.96 3.79
CA PRO A 49 9.04 17.70 4.78
C PRO A 49 9.67 19.05 5.13
N ILE A 50 8.84 20.08 5.25
CA ILE A 50 9.28 21.42 5.65
C ILE A 50 9.09 21.55 7.15
N ALA A 51 10.20 21.63 7.89
CA ALA A 51 10.19 21.63 9.36
C ALA A 51 9.31 22.73 9.97
N ALA A 52 9.27 23.91 9.35
CA ALA A 52 8.44 25.04 9.79
C ALA A 52 6.93 24.78 9.70
N LEU A 53 6.50 23.77 8.94
CA LEU A 53 5.10 23.41 8.76
C LEU A 53 4.70 22.14 9.54
N ALA A 54 5.64 21.53 10.29
CA ALA A 54 5.39 20.27 10.99
C ALA A 54 4.25 20.36 12.02
N SER A 55 4.15 21.49 12.74
CA SER A 55 3.07 21.78 13.69
C SER A 55 1.84 22.45 13.06
N ALA A 56 1.95 22.90 11.80
CA ALA A 56 0.91 23.65 11.11
C ALA A 56 -0.04 22.76 10.29
N THR A 57 -0.22 21.49 10.66
CA THR A 57 -0.96 20.51 9.82
C THR A 57 -2.40 20.93 9.53
N GLN A 58 -3.14 21.40 10.55
CA GLN A 58 -4.53 21.85 10.39
C GLN A 58 -4.64 23.15 9.57
N PRO A 59 -3.98 24.27 9.95
CA PRO A 59 -4.05 25.50 9.16
C PRO A 59 -3.50 25.33 7.74
N LEU A 60 -2.55 24.40 7.51
CA LEU A 60 -2.08 24.09 6.17
C LEU A 60 -3.19 23.49 5.31
N ARG A 61 -4.00 22.56 5.84
CA ARG A 61 -5.14 22.00 5.10
C ARG A 61 -6.16 23.08 4.77
N ASP A 62 -6.49 23.91 5.76
CA ASP A 62 -7.45 24.99 5.58
C ASP A 62 -6.94 25.99 4.51
N ALA A 63 -5.63 26.29 4.50
CA ALA A 63 -5.01 27.16 3.51
C ALA A 63 -5.07 26.62 2.07
N PHE A 64 -5.16 25.30 1.88
CA PHE A 64 -5.34 24.68 0.55
C PHE A 64 -6.78 24.78 0.02
N GLU A 65 -7.75 25.13 0.86
CA GLU A 65 -9.15 25.38 0.48
C GLU A 65 -9.42 26.86 0.17
N LEU A 66 -8.47 27.75 0.47
CA LEU A 66 -8.57 29.19 0.27
C LEU A 66 -8.35 29.63 -1.18
N SER A 67 -8.84 30.82 -1.52
CA SER A 67 -8.47 31.50 -2.76
C SER A 67 -7.14 32.25 -2.60
N ALA A 68 -6.47 32.52 -3.72
CA ALA A 68 -5.22 33.29 -3.70
C ALA A 68 -5.47 34.70 -3.12
N GLY A 69 -4.70 35.07 -2.10
CA GLY A 69 -4.85 36.30 -1.34
C GLY A 69 -5.53 36.13 0.02
N ASP A 70 -6.29 35.05 0.23
CA ASP A 70 -6.99 34.80 1.49
C ASP A 70 -6.05 34.16 2.52
N ASN A 71 -6.39 34.35 3.80
CA ASN A 71 -5.70 33.75 4.93
C ASN A 71 -6.62 32.90 5.80
N THR A 72 -6.03 31.92 6.49
CA THR A 72 -6.73 31.15 7.52
C THR A 72 -6.96 32.03 8.75
N ASP A 73 -7.88 31.58 9.60
CA ASP A 73 -7.97 32.09 10.96
C ASP A 73 -6.69 31.75 11.74
N LEU A 74 -6.46 32.52 12.81
CA LEU A 74 -5.39 32.25 13.75
C LEU A 74 -5.76 31.03 14.62
N VAL A 75 -5.05 29.93 14.44
CA VAL A 75 -5.32 28.67 15.15
C VAL A 75 -4.18 28.30 16.10
N ASN A 76 -4.52 27.65 17.21
CA ASN A 76 -3.54 27.15 18.15
C ASN A 76 -2.86 25.90 17.57
N ALA A 77 -1.55 25.98 17.34
CA ALA A 77 -0.71 24.92 16.77
C ALA A 77 0.09 24.15 17.86
N GLY A 78 -0.41 24.11 19.09
CA GLY A 78 0.18 23.36 20.19
C GLY A 78 1.40 24.07 20.81
N GLN A 79 2.55 23.41 20.84
CA GLN A 79 3.76 23.93 21.50
C GLN A 79 4.37 25.16 20.80
N ASP A 80 4.06 25.35 19.51
CA ASP A 80 4.60 26.44 18.69
C ASP A 80 3.73 27.70 18.71
N GLY A 81 2.72 27.76 19.58
CA GLY A 81 1.86 28.93 19.74
C GLY A 81 0.73 29.01 18.70
N TYR A 82 0.47 30.21 18.21
CA TYR A 82 -0.61 30.47 17.24
C TYR A 82 -0.05 30.65 15.83
N ILE A 83 -0.74 30.07 14.84
CA ILE A 83 -0.33 30.10 13.43
C ILE A 83 -1.51 30.55 12.57
N ALA A 84 -1.22 31.41 11.59
CA ALA A 84 -2.10 31.73 10.48
C ALA A 84 -1.31 31.61 9.17
N ILE A 85 -1.95 31.15 8.10
CA ILE A 85 -1.32 30.94 6.80
C ILE A 85 -2.10 31.73 5.74
N ARG A 86 -1.39 32.44 4.86
CA ARG A 86 -1.98 33.07 3.68
C ARG A 86 -1.62 32.31 2.42
N ALA A 87 -2.62 32.06 1.56
CA ALA A 87 -2.41 31.48 0.25
C ALA A 87 -1.95 32.57 -0.74
N ASP A 88 -0.64 32.78 -0.88
CA ASP A 88 -0.10 33.80 -1.81
C ASP A 88 -0.38 33.49 -3.29
N ASN A 89 -0.14 32.24 -3.69
CA ASN A 89 -0.29 31.79 -5.06
C ASN A 89 -0.67 30.32 -5.09
N ILE A 90 -1.62 29.96 -5.94
CA ILE A 90 -2.12 28.59 -6.06
C ILE A 90 -1.60 27.99 -7.35
N HIS A 91 -0.69 27.02 -7.21
CA HIS A 91 -0.27 26.19 -8.34
C HIS A 91 -1.33 25.12 -8.56
N ALA A 92 -2.17 25.32 -9.59
CA ALA A 92 -3.15 24.31 -9.98
C ALA A 92 -2.45 22.97 -10.26
N ALA A 93 -3.04 21.87 -9.77
CA ALA A 93 -2.56 20.53 -10.05
C ALA A 93 -2.59 20.29 -11.57
N ALA A 94 -1.43 20.39 -12.21
CA ALA A 94 -1.28 20.07 -13.62
C ALA A 94 -0.86 18.61 -13.76
N PRO A 95 -1.43 17.86 -14.73
CA PRO A 95 -0.90 16.55 -15.06
C PRO A 95 0.57 16.70 -15.48
N VAL A 96 1.39 15.71 -15.11
CA VAL A 96 2.81 15.68 -15.46
C VAL A 96 2.95 15.88 -16.98
N PRO A 97 3.76 16.84 -17.45
CA PRO A 97 3.88 17.11 -18.88
C PRO A 97 4.25 15.84 -19.66
N LEU A 98 3.59 15.62 -20.80
CA LEU A 98 3.84 14.43 -21.63
C LEU A 98 5.33 14.24 -21.94
N ALA A 99 6.09 15.32 -22.12
CA ALA A 99 7.53 15.25 -22.35
C ALA A 99 8.31 14.54 -21.22
N GLN A 100 7.88 14.69 -19.96
CA GLN A 100 8.55 14.09 -18.80
C GLN A 100 8.22 12.60 -18.67
N VAL A 101 6.99 12.19 -19.00
CA VAL A 101 6.53 10.78 -18.88
C VAL A 101 6.59 10.00 -20.19
N ARG A 102 6.93 10.63 -21.32
CA ARG A 102 6.95 9.99 -22.65
C ARG A 102 7.84 8.75 -22.67
N ALA A 103 9.02 8.81 -22.04
CA ALA A 103 9.94 7.68 -22.03
C ALA A 103 9.33 6.45 -21.30
N ASP A 104 8.68 6.68 -20.17
CA ASP A 104 8.02 5.62 -19.41
C ASP A 104 6.82 5.05 -20.15
N ILE A 105 6.00 5.90 -20.77
CA ILE A 105 4.85 5.48 -21.59
C ILE A 105 5.32 4.64 -22.78
N VAL A 106 6.34 5.09 -23.51
CA VAL A 106 6.88 4.35 -24.66
C VAL A 106 7.43 3.00 -24.23
N ARG A 107 8.14 2.93 -23.11
CA ARG A 107 8.67 1.67 -22.57
C ARG A 107 7.53 0.69 -22.26
N GLU A 108 6.52 1.11 -21.52
CA GLU A 108 5.41 0.24 -21.14
C GLU A 108 4.53 -0.15 -22.35
N TRP A 109 4.28 0.79 -23.25
CA TRP A 109 3.57 0.51 -24.49
C TRP A 109 4.32 -0.51 -25.35
N THR A 110 5.63 -0.36 -25.50
CA THR A 110 6.48 -1.29 -26.27
C THR A 110 6.46 -2.68 -25.66
N ARG A 111 6.57 -2.78 -24.33
CA ARG A 111 6.47 -4.05 -23.61
C ARG A 111 5.14 -4.74 -23.87
N ARG A 112 4.03 -4.02 -23.72
CA ARG A 112 2.67 -4.55 -23.94
C ARG A 112 2.47 -4.98 -25.39
N GLU A 113 2.87 -4.15 -26.35
CA GLU A 113 2.71 -4.44 -27.77
C GLU A 113 3.57 -5.64 -28.20
N THR A 114 4.77 -5.77 -27.65
CA THR A 114 5.64 -6.94 -27.87
C THR A 114 4.98 -8.21 -27.37
N ALA A 115 4.43 -8.20 -26.14
CA ALA A 115 3.72 -9.35 -25.58
C ALA A 115 2.48 -9.73 -26.42
N ASN A 116 1.71 -8.75 -26.88
CA ASN A 116 0.54 -8.99 -27.75
C ASN A 116 0.92 -9.66 -29.08
N ARG A 117 1.98 -9.18 -29.73
CA ARG A 117 2.46 -9.75 -31.01
C ARG A 117 3.01 -11.15 -30.83
N LEU A 118 3.73 -11.40 -29.73
CA LEU A 118 4.26 -12.72 -29.42
C LEU A 118 3.15 -13.72 -29.11
N LYS A 119 2.11 -13.30 -28.38
CA LYS A 119 0.91 -14.11 -28.18
C LYS A 119 0.28 -14.53 -29.51
N ALA A 120 0.00 -13.56 -30.38
CA ALA A 120 -0.62 -13.83 -31.68
C ALA A 120 0.25 -14.79 -32.53
N ARG A 121 1.59 -14.60 -32.53
CA ARG A 121 2.50 -15.50 -33.22
C ARG A 121 2.49 -16.91 -32.62
N ALA A 122 2.46 -17.03 -31.30
CA ALA A 122 2.39 -18.31 -30.61
C ALA A 122 1.08 -19.06 -30.88
N GLU A 123 -0.04 -18.35 -31.04
CA GLU A 123 -1.34 -18.93 -31.44
C GLU A 123 -1.31 -19.49 -32.86
N VAL A 124 -0.65 -18.79 -33.81
CA VAL A 124 -0.43 -19.30 -35.17
C VAL A 124 0.42 -20.57 -35.15
N ILE A 125 1.52 -20.58 -34.39
CA ILE A 125 2.39 -21.75 -34.25
C ILE A 125 1.63 -22.91 -33.59
N LEU A 126 0.81 -22.63 -32.57
CA LEU A 126 -0.04 -23.63 -31.92
C LEU A 126 -1.01 -24.29 -32.90
N ALA A 127 -1.66 -23.50 -33.75
CA ALA A 127 -2.58 -24.01 -34.76
C ALA A 127 -1.85 -24.94 -35.76
N ASP A 128 -0.68 -24.51 -36.26
CA ASP A 128 0.17 -25.33 -37.12
C ASP A 128 0.62 -26.63 -36.44
N ALA A 129 1.04 -26.55 -35.17
CA ALA A 129 1.50 -27.71 -34.39
C ALA A 129 0.38 -28.72 -34.13
N LYS A 130 -0.84 -28.25 -33.90
CA LYS A 130 -2.04 -29.11 -33.76
C LYS A 130 -2.44 -29.77 -35.08
N ALA A 131 -2.23 -29.11 -36.21
CA ALA A 131 -2.55 -29.66 -37.53
C ALA A 131 -1.49 -30.66 -38.04
N THR A 132 -0.24 -30.50 -37.59
CA THR A 132 0.90 -31.32 -38.04
C THR A 132 1.56 -32.01 -36.85
N SER A 133 2.64 -31.44 -36.32
CA SER A 133 3.28 -31.81 -35.06
C SER A 133 4.07 -30.62 -34.52
N LEU A 134 4.50 -30.69 -33.25
CA LEU A 134 5.34 -29.66 -32.64
C LEU A 134 6.67 -29.51 -33.40
N GLU A 135 7.26 -30.63 -33.84
CA GLU A 135 8.51 -30.68 -34.59
C GLU A 135 8.38 -30.05 -35.98
N ALA A 136 7.29 -30.35 -36.70
CA ALA A 136 7.03 -29.79 -38.02
C ALA A 136 6.76 -28.27 -37.95
N ALA A 137 5.98 -27.83 -36.96
CA ALA A 137 5.75 -26.41 -36.72
C ALA A 137 7.04 -25.68 -36.31
N GLY A 138 7.86 -26.28 -35.44
CA GLY A 138 9.17 -25.76 -35.07
C GLY A 138 10.08 -25.55 -36.29
N ALA A 139 10.19 -26.55 -37.17
CA ALA A 139 10.97 -26.44 -38.40
C ALA A 139 10.44 -25.35 -39.35
N LYS A 140 9.12 -25.30 -39.56
CA LYS A 140 8.45 -24.30 -40.42
C LYS A 140 8.68 -22.86 -39.93
N HIS A 141 8.68 -22.65 -38.62
CA HIS A 141 8.84 -21.32 -38.00
C HIS A 141 10.29 -21.01 -37.58
N HIS A 142 11.24 -21.88 -37.92
CA HIS A 142 12.66 -21.78 -37.54
C HIS A 142 12.88 -21.67 -36.02
N LEU A 143 12.10 -22.43 -35.24
CA LEU A 143 12.18 -22.48 -33.79
C LEU A 143 12.79 -23.81 -33.32
N PRO A 144 13.68 -23.77 -32.33
CA PRO A 144 14.22 -24.99 -31.74
C PRO A 144 13.13 -25.72 -30.94
N VAL A 145 13.02 -27.02 -31.15
CA VAL A 145 12.17 -27.89 -30.32
C VAL A 145 13.07 -28.65 -29.36
N VAL A 146 12.92 -28.38 -28.07
CA VAL A 146 13.71 -28.98 -27.00
C VAL A 146 12.81 -29.76 -26.07
N ARG A 147 13.28 -30.93 -25.63
CA ARG A 147 12.62 -31.72 -24.59
C ARG A 147 13.14 -31.27 -23.23
N ALA A 148 12.24 -30.98 -22.30
CA ALA A 148 12.63 -30.62 -20.95
C ALA A 148 13.41 -31.78 -20.30
N PRO A 149 14.59 -31.52 -19.69
CA PRO A 149 15.44 -32.57 -19.12
C PRO A 149 14.84 -33.17 -17.84
N GLN A 150 13.98 -32.41 -17.15
CA GLN A 150 13.29 -32.84 -15.94
C GLN A 150 11.78 -32.61 -16.07
N PRO A 151 10.94 -33.46 -15.45
CA PRO A 151 9.51 -33.24 -15.36
C PRO A 151 9.18 -31.94 -14.62
N LEU A 152 8.14 -31.23 -15.06
CA LEU A 152 7.63 -30.07 -14.35
C LEU A 152 6.82 -30.53 -13.13
N ALA A 153 7.21 -30.10 -11.92
CA ALA A 153 6.49 -30.39 -10.68
C ALA A 153 5.43 -29.32 -10.37
N ARG A 154 4.32 -29.70 -9.72
CA ARG A 154 3.31 -28.72 -9.27
C ARG A 154 3.93 -27.77 -8.24
N GLY A 155 3.65 -26.47 -8.38
CA GLY A 155 4.27 -25.42 -7.56
C GLY A 155 5.64 -24.96 -8.08
N GLN A 156 6.26 -25.67 -9.04
CA GLN A 156 7.41 -25.18 -9.77
C GLN A 156 6.93 -24.50 -11.05
N GLY A 157 6.82 -23.17 -10.99
CA GLY A 157 6.37 -22.33 -12.09
C GLY A 157 5.08 -21.59 -11.75
N SER A 158 5.21 -20.27 -11.55
CA SER A 158 4.10 -19.34 -11.32
C SER A 158 3.47 -18.82 -12.62
N SER A 159 3.98 -19.23 -13.77
CA SER A 159 3.49 -18.76 -15.08
C SER A 159 2.14 -19.39 -15.44
N GLU A 160 1.33 -18.66 -16.19
CA GLU A 160 0.06 -19.12 -16.76
C GLU A 160 0.25 -20.39 -17.60
N LEU A 161 1.41 -20.53 -18.26
CA LEU A 161 1.79 -21.75 -18.98
C LEU A 161 1.83 -22.97 -18.06
N SER A 162 2.40 -22.86 -16.86
CA SER A 162 2.49 -23.97 -15.91
C SER A 162 1.09 -24.47 -15.52
N GLN A 163 0.16 -23.55 -15.25
CA GLN A 163 -1.23 -23.88 -14.93
C GLN A 163 -1.94 -24.57 -16.11
N ALA A 164 -1.72 -24.06 -17.33
CA ALA A 164 -2.25 -24.68 -18.54
C ALA A 164 -1.68 -26.10 -18.75
N ILE A 165 -0.38 -26.31 -18.50
CA ILE A 165 0.27 -27.65 -18.57
C ILE A 165 -0.39 -28.63 -17.61
N PHE A 166 -0.64 -28.25 -16.36
CA PHE A 166 -1.21 -29.17 -15.36
C PHE A 166 -2.69 -29.50 -15.59
N THR A 167 -3.39 -28.72 -16.41
CA THR A 167 -4.79 -28.97 -16.80
C THR A 167 -4.89 -29.77 -18.10
N ALA A 168 -3.82 -29.80 -18.90
CA ALA A 168 -3.77 -30.47 -20.19
C ALA A 168 -3.65 -32.00 -20.06
N LYS A 169 -4.13 -32.73 -21.07
CA LYS A 169 -4.02 -34.18 -21.16
C LYS A 169 -2.69 -34.58 -21.80
N LYS A 170 -2.29 -35.83 -21.61
CA LYS A 170 -1.16 -36.42 -22.34
C LYS A 170 -1.42 -36.31 -23.85
N GLY A 171 -0.45 -35.78 -24.57
CA GLY A 171 -0.48 -35.53 -26.01
C GLY A 171 -0.97 -34.12 -26.39
N ASP A 172 -1.57 -33.37 -25.46
CA ASP A 172 -2.05 -32.02 -25.77
C ASP A 172 -0.88 -31.08 -26.06
N ILE A 173 -1.08 -30.24 -27.08
CA ILE A 173 -0.21 -29.10 -27.39
C ILE A 173 -0.92 -27.83 -26.95
N ILE A 174 -0.25 -27.04 -26.13
CA ILE A 174 -0.76 -25.81 -25.53
C ILE A 174 0.27 -24.68 -25.68
N THR A 175 -0.17 -23.45 -25.43
CA THR A 175 0.67 -22.26 -25.48
C THR A 175 0.41 -21.37 -24.28
N GLY A 176 1.40 -20.58 -23.88
CA GLY A 176 1.27 -19.65 -22.78
C GLY A 176 2.53 -18.81 -22.56
N PRO A 177 2.41 -17.70 -21.82
CA PRO A 177 3.54 -16.89 -21.43
C PRO A 177 4.42 -17.65 -20.43
N VAL A 178 5.73 -17.46 -20.51
CA VAL A 178 6.70 -17.92 -19.49
C VAL A 178 6.94 -16.82 -18.45
N ALA A 179 7.80 -17.10 -17.45
CA ALA A 179 7.96 -16.30 -16.22
C ALA A 179 8.14 -14.78 -16.41
N ASN A 180 8.62 -14.31 -17.56
CA ASN A 180 8.86 -12.89 -17.83
C ASN A 180 7.68 -12.17 -18.51
N GLY A 181 6.59 -12.87 -18.87
CA GLY A 181 5.37 -12.32 -19.51
C GLY A 181 5.54 -11.79 -20.94
N VAL A 182 6.79 -11.60 -21.38
CA VAL A 182 7.17 -11.15 -22.72
C VAL A 182 7.64 -12.31 -23.60
N GLU A 183 7.84 -13.49 -23.04
CA GLU A 183 8.23 -14.69 -23.79
C GLU A 183 7.05 -15.66 -23.82
N TYR A 184 6.81 -16.29 -24.97
CA TYR A 184 5.74 -17.28 -25.17
C TYR A 184 6.36 -18.60 -25.59
N ALA A 185 5.83 -19.70 -25.06
CA ALA A 185 6.24 -21.05 -25.42
C ALA A 185 5.04 -21.88 -25.87
N VAL A 186 5.26 -22.71 -26.88
CA VAL A 186 4.33 -23.77 -27.32
C VAL A 186 4.91 -25.09 -26.85
N VAL A 187 4.14 -25.84 -26.06
CA VAL A 187 4.60 -27.05 -25.38
C VAL A 187 3.65 -28.21 -25.63
N ARG A 188 4.20 -29.42 -25.71
CA ARG A 188 3.44 -30.67 -25.77
C ARG A 188 3.61 -31.44 -24.46
N VAL A 189 2.52 -31.98 -23.94
CA VAL A 189 2.56 -32.85 -22.74
C VAL A 189 2.88 -34.28 -23.16
N ASP A 190 4.15 -34.68 -23.12
CA ASP A 190 4.55 -36.03 -23.54
C ASP A 190 4.09 -37.12 -22.55
N ASN A 191 4.21 -36.89 -21.25
CA ASN A 191 3.86 -37.83 -20.19
C ASN A 191 3.37 -37.11 -18.94
N ILE A 192 2.43 -37.73 -18.23
CA ILE A 192 1.95 -37.29 -16.92
C ILE A 192 2.43 -38.32 -15.90
N ILE A 193 3.33 -37.89 -15.02
CA ILE A 193 3.81 -38.72 -13.90
C ILE A 193 2.89 -38.44 -12.72
N ARG A 194 2.12 -39.45 -12.30
CA ARG A 194 1.35 -39.39 -11.06
C ARG A 194 2.16 -40.03 -9.96
N ASP A 195 2.17 -39.37 -8.82
CA ASP A 195 2.65 -40.02 -7.61
C ASP A 195 1.75 -41.21 -7.30
N ASP A 196 2.38 -42.35 -7.07
CA ASP A 196 1.73 -43.56 -6.60
C ASP A 196 1.64 -43.46 -5.08
N GLU A 197 0.48 -43.03 -4.56
CA GLU A 197 0.23 -42.88 -3.11
C GLU A 197 0.48 -44.18 -2.34
N THR A 198 0.38 -45.33 -3.01
CA THR A 198 0.64 -46.64 -2.40
C THR A 198 2.13 -46.97 -2.27
N LYS A 199 3.02 -46.18 -2.89
CA LYS A 199 4.48 -46.39 -2.90
C LYS A 199 5.28 -45.28 -2.24
N ALA A 200 4.63 -44.28 -1.64
CA ALA A 200 5.29 -43.18 -0.93
C ALA A 200 4.86 -43.08 0.55
N PRO A 201 5.00 -44.16 1.36
CA PRO A 201 4.57 -44.17 2.77
C PRO A 201 5.29 -43.10 3.60
N GLU A 202 6.53 -42.75 3.26
CA GLU A 202 7.29 -41.70 3.94
C GLU A 202 6.68 -40.31 3.76
N ARG A 203 6.12 -39.99 2.59
CA ARG A 203 5.45 -38.70 2.36
C ARG A 203 4.07 -38.65 2.99
N LEU A 204 3.35 -39.78 3.00
CA LEU A 204 2.09 -39.88 3.74
C LEU A 204 2.35 -39.66 5.24
N ALA A 205 3.39 -40.27 5.80
CA ALA A 205 3.79 -40.05 7.19
C ALA A 205 4.21 -38.59 7.47
N GLN A 206 4.95 -37.95 6.55
CA GLN A 206 5.29 -36.52 6.68
C GLN A 206 4.07 -35.60 6.60
N ALA A 207 3.13 -35.90 5.69
CA ALA A 207 1.88 -35.14 5.56
C ALA A 207 0.98 -35.33 6.80
N GLU A 208 0.86 -36.56 7.31
CA GLU A 208 0.15 -36.87 8.55
C GLU A 208 0.74 -36.13 9.75
N GLU A 209 2.07 -36.06 9.84
CA GLU A 209 2.77 -35.36 10.91
C GLU A 209 2.55 -33.84 10.83
N GLN A 210 2.62 -33.25 9.63
CA GLN A 210 2.32 -31.82 9.45
C GLN A 210 0.86 -31.49 9.81
N VAL A 211 -0.10 -32.33 9.40
CA VAL A 211 -1.51 -32.17 9.78
C VAL A 211 -1.69 -32.33 11.29
N ARG A 212 -1.02 -33.31 11.91
CA ARG A 212 -1.07 -33.52 13.36
C ARG A 212 -0.55 -32.31 14.12
N GLN A 213 0.56 -31.72 13.68
CA GLN A 213 1.14 -30.52 14.28
C GLN A 213 0.20 -29.31 14.15
N SER A 214 -0.37 -29.06 12.97
CA SER A 214 -1.32 -27.94 12.79
C SER A 214 -2.59 -28.09 13.62
N PHE A 215 -3.08 -29.33 13.79
CA PHE A 215 -4.22 -29.60 14.65
C PHE A 215 -3.89 -29.42 16.14
N GLN A 216 -2.67 -29.76 16.56
CA GLN A 216 -2.22 -29.53 17.94
C GLN A 216 -2.15 -28.03 18.26
N GLU A 217 -1.62 -27.22 17.34
CA GLU A 217 -1.55 -25.77 17.49
C GLU A 217 -2.96 -25.13 17.59
N ASP A 218 -3.90 -25.54 16.73
CA ASP A 218 -5.29 -25.04 16.75
C ASP A 218 -6.07 -25.48 18.01
N ILE A 219 -5.83 -26.70 18.51
CA ILE A 219 -6.42 -27.17 19.77
C ILE A 219 -5.87 -26.37 20.96
N VAL A 220 -4.58 -26.07 21.01
CA VAL A 220 -3.99 -25.26 22.08
C VAL A 220 -4.59 -23.85 22.07
N GLU A 221 -4.70 -23.21 20.90
CA GLU A 221 -5.31 -21.89 20.78
C GLU A 221 -6.81 -21.91 21.19
N THR A 222 -7.53 -22.96 20.80
CA THR A 222 -8.93 -23.15 21.14
C THR A 222 -9.15 -23.43 22.64
N ILE A 223 -8.31 -24.24 23.27
CA ILE A 223 -8.34 -24.51 24.71
C ILE A 223 -8.01 -23.23 25.49
N GLU A 224 -7.02 -22.45 25.07
CA GLU A 224 -6.71 -21.17 25.70
C GLU A 224 -7.87 -20.17 25.59
N ARG A 225 -8.50 -20.08 24.41
CA ARG A 225 -9.67 -19.23 24.19
C ARG A 225 -10.86 -19.66 25.04
N ILE A 226 -11.10 -20.96 25.16
CA ILE A 226 -12.15 -21.52 26.02
C ILE A 226 -11.82 -21.29 27.50
N ALA A 227 -10.56 -21.48 27.92
CA ALA A 227 -10.12 -21.25 29.30
C ALA A 227 -10.19 -19.76 29.70
N ARG A 228 -9.83 -18.84 28.81
CA ARG A 228 -10.01 -17.39 29.00
C ARG A 228 -11.50 -17.02 29.11
N ASN A 229 -12.35 -17.57 28.26
CA ASN A 229 -13.79 -17.31 28.31
C ASN A 229 -14.48 -17.92 29.54
N ARG A 230 -14.06 -19.11 29.99
CA ARG A 230 -14.64 -19.77 31.19
C ARG A 230 -14.16 -19.16 32.49
N SER A 231 -12.94 -18.63 32.54
CA SER A 231 -12.39 -18.05 33.77
C SER A 231 -13.00 -16.70 34.16
N ARG A 232 -13.85 -16.09 33.30
CA ARG A 232 -14.42 -14.74 33.52
C ARG A 232 -13.36 -13.75 34.03
N ALA A 233 -12.12 -13.86 33.54
CA ALA A 233 -11.02 -13.04 34.01
C ALA A 233 -11.30 -11.58 33.62
N ARG A 234 -11.74 -10.78 34.59
CA ARG A 234 -11.81 -9.32 34.44
C ARG A 234 -10.41 -8.77 34.56
N ILE A 235 -9.86 -8.32 33.44
CA ILE A 235 -8.58 -7.61 33.40
C ILE A 235 -8.83 -6.22 33.98
N TYR A 236 -8.33 -5.98 35.20
CA TYR A 236 -8.33 -4.65 35.81
C TYR A 236 -7.01 -3.96 35.49
N ASN A 237 -6.97 -3.26 34.34
CA ASN A 237 -5.77 -2.57 33.84
C ASN A 237 -5.16 -1.60 34.88
N ASP A 238 -5.99 -0.94 35.69
CA ASP A 238 -5.53 0.01 36.71
C ASP A 238 -4.76 -0.66 37.86
N ARG A 239 -5.13 -1.90 38.22
CA ARG A 239 -4.42 -2.68 39.23
C ARG A 239 -3.15 -3.30 38.68
N MET A 240 -3.14 -3.63 37.38
CA MET A 240 -1.94 -4.10 36.70
C MET A 240 -0.88 -2.99 36.62
N ARG A 241 -1.26 -1.76 36.25
CA ARG A 241 -0.37 -0.57 36.27
C ARG A 241 0.27 -0.33 37.64
N LYS A 242 -0.48 -0.44 38.73
CA LYS A 242 0.05 -0.33 40.10
C LYS A 242 1.01 -1.45 40.49
N ALA A 243 0.82 -2.67 39.99
CA ALA A 243 1.72 -3.79 40.28
C ALA A 243 3.06 -3.70 39.50
N PHE A 244 3.06 -2.98 38.37
CA PHE A 244 4.23 -2.74 37.53
C PHE A 244 4.93 -1.40 37.81
N GLY A 245 4.53 -0.67 38.85
CA GLY A 245 5.28 0.48 39.39
C GLY A 245 5.07 1.81 38.66
N ASP A 246 3.97 1.98 37.93
CA ASP A 246 3.57 3.31 37.41
C ASP A 246 2.78 4.06 38.50
N ASP A 247 3.48 4.82 39.34
CA ASP A 247 2.88 5.80 40.24
C ASP A 247 2.60 7.10 39.47
N VAL A 248 1.32 7.45 39.34
CA VAL A 248 0.93 8.83 39.03
C VAL A 248 -0.06 9.28 40.10
N GLU A 249 0.35 10.26 40.90
CA GLU A 249 -0.51 11.04 41.77
C GLU A 249 -1.64 11.67 40.95
N GLU A 250 -2.89 11.42 41.32
CA GLU A 250 -3.99 12.28 40.92
C GLU A 250 -4.77 12.73 42.16
N GLY A 251 -4.68 14.04 42.40
CA GLY A 251 -5.47 14.76 43.38
C GLY A 251 -6.96 14.73 43.05
N GLN A 252 -7.75 14.74 44.12
CA GLN A 252 -9.18 15.11 44.11
C GLN A 252 -9.40 16.48 43.43
N PRO A 253 -10.61 16.88 42.95
CA PRO A 253 -11.90 16.60 43.63
C PRO A 253 -13.22 16.58 42.79
N ASN A 254 -14.30 16.27 43.52
CA ASN A 254 -15.67 16.83 43.48
C ASN A 254 -16.69 16.53 42.36
N LEU A 255 -17.71 15.75 42.79
CA LEU A 255 -19.13 16.07 42.95
C LEU A 255 -19.92 16.77 41.81
N VAL A 256 -21.11 16.18 41.55
CA VAL A 256 -22.41 16.71 41.03
C VAL A 256 -22.85 15.82 39.86
N GLY A 257 -24.03 15.21 39.79
CA GLY A 257 -25.21 15.20 40.63
C GLY A 257 -26.24 14.22 40.06
N SER A 258 -27.13 13.80 40.94
CA SER A 258 -28.37 13.03 40.74
C SER A 258 -29.12 13.30 39.42
N GLN A 259 -29.69 12.26 38.78
CA GLN A 259 -31.15 12.11 38.68
C GLN A 259 -31.58 10.69 38.24
N LYS A 260 -32.65 10.23 38.91
CA LYS A 260 -33.37 8.96 38.78
C LYS A 260 -34.51 9.03 37.74
N SER A 261 -34.99 7.84 37.37
CA SER A 261 -36.36 7.47 36.94
C SER A 261 -36.75 7.89 35.51
N LYS A 262 -37.40 7.08 34.68
CA LYS A 262 -38.25 5.88 34.87
C LYS A 262 -37.89 4.78 33.88
#